data_AF-A0A843DQ25-F1
#
_entry.id   AF-A0A843DQ25-F1
#
_cell.length_a   1.000
_cell.length_b   1.000
_cell.length_c   1.000
_cell.angle_alpha   90.00
_cell.angle_beta   90.00
_cell.angle_gamma   90.00
#
_symmetry.space_group_name_H-M   'P 1'
#
loop_
_entity.id
_entity.type
_entity.pdbx_description
1 polymer ?
#
loop_
_entity_poly.entity_id
_entity_poly.type
_entity_poly.pdbx_seq_one_letter_code
_entity_poly.pdbx_strand_id
1 'polypeptide(L)'
;ELTAVKNNMVYTVNPHTAMNVNHETTLANAYFIGKLLYPEQFEDIDPVKKADEIYSFVVGEPVFELLKENVEGLSYQRVFF
;
A
#
# COMPACT_ATOMS: atom_id res chain seq x y z
N GLU A 1 -15.89 8.92 19.67
CA GLU A 1 -15.33 7.70 19.05
C GLU A 1 -15.23 7.88 17.55
N LEU A 2 -14.22 7.30 16.89
CA LEU A 2 -14.00 7.45 15.45
C LEU A 2 -14.83 6.43 14.66
N THR A 3 -15.65 6.89 13.71
CA THR A 3 -16.50 6.02 12.88
C THR A 3 -15.70 4.98 12.08
N ALA A 4 -14.52 5.35 11.58
CA ALA A 4 -13.63 4.42 10.88
C ALA A 4 -13.22 3.24 11.76
N VAL A 5 -12.91 3.49 13.04
CA VAL A 5 -12.57 2.44 14.01
C VAL A 5 -13.78 1.55 14.27
N LYS A 6 -14.97 2.13 14.52
CA LYS A 6 -16.20 1.36 14.74
C LYS A 6 -16.56 0.44 13.57
N ASN A 7 -16.30 0.88 12.35
CA ASN A 7 -16.64 0.15 11.14
C ASN A 7 -15.47 -0.71 10.62
N ASN A 8 -14.39 -0.85 11.41
CA ASN A 8 -13.18 -1.56 11.02
C ASN A 8 -12.54 -1.02 9.72
N MET A 9 -12.72 0.24 9.35
CA MET A 9 -12.19 0.83 8.11
C MET A 9 -10.83 1.49 8.36
N VAL A 10 -9.91 0.74 8.95
CA VAL A 10 -8.54 1.20 9.21
C VAL A 10 -7.58 0.30 8.45
N TYR A 11 -6.68 0.93 7.70
CA TYR A 11 -5.78 0.25 6.77
C TYR A 11 -4.36 0.78 6.93
N THR A 12 -3.39 -0.10 6.73
CA THR A 12 -1.96 0.21 6.77
C THR A 12 -1.39 0.35 5.36
N VAL A 13 -0.39 1.22 5.23
CA VAL A 13 0.34 1.47 3.97
C VAL A 13 1.83 1.42 4.23
N ASN A 14 2.64 1.28 3.17
CA ASN A 14 4.09 1.25 3.33
C ASN A 14 4.62 2.62 3.78
N PRO A 15 5.60 2.67 4.71
CA PRO A 15 6.34 3.88 5.01
C PRO A 15 7.03 4.41 3.75
N HIS A 16 6.87 5.70 3.46
CA HIS A 16 7.37 6.32 2.22
C HIS A 16 8.19 7.58 2.47
N THR A 17 8.65 7.80 3.71
CA THR A 17 9.42 8.98 4.12
C THR A 17 10.67 8.59 4.94
N ALA A 18 11.23 7.40 4.72
CA ALA A 18 12.41 6.95 5.45
C ALA A 18 13.65 7.72 4.93
N MET A 19 14.13 8.68 5.74
CA MET A 19 15.24 9.61 5.44
C MET A 19 15.00 10.63 4.30
N ASN A 20 14.12 10.34 3.35
CA ASN A 20 13.56 11.26 2.33
C ASN A 20 12.27 10.61 1.75
N VAL A 21 11.62 11.26 0.77
CA VAL A 21 10.40 10.69 0.14
C VAL A 21 10.76 9.57 -0.84
N ASN A 22 10.21 8.38 -0.61
CA ASN A 22 10.16 7.27 -1.55
C ASN A 22 8.96 7.47 -2.48
N HIS A 23 9.18 8.12 -3.63
CA HIS A 23 8.10 8.46 -4.57
C HIS A 23 7.43 7.23 -5.17
N GLU A 24 8.20 6.19 -5.43
CA GLU A 24 7.74 4.87 -5.88
C GLU A 24 6.77 4.24 -4.86
N THR A 25 7.12 4.26 -3.57
CA THR A 25 6.22 3.78 -2.51
C THR A 25 5.00 4.68 -2.35
N THR A 26 5.16 6.00 -2.49
CA THR A 26 4.05 6.95 -2.47
C THR A 26 3.03 6.63 -3.56
N LEU A 27 3.50 6.35 -4.79
CA LEU A 27 2.66 5.99 -5.92
C LEU A 27 2.00 4.61 -5.71
N ALA A 28 2.75 3.62 -5.24
CA ALA A 28 2.20 2.29 -4.92
C ALA A 28 1.08 2.38 -3.86
N ASN A 29 1.31 3.14 -2.78
CA ASN A 29 0.31 3.41 -1.75
C ASN A 29 -0.95 4.07 -2.34
N ALA A 30 -0.78 5.00 -3.28
CA ALA A 30 -1.91 5.67 -3.92
C ALA A 30 -2.80 4.71 -4.73
N TYR A 31 -2.24 3.70 -5.40
CA TYR A 31 -3.03 2.67 -6.07
C TYR A 31 -3.81 1.79 -5.10
N PHE A 32 -3.20 1.40 -3.97
CA PHE A 32 -3.91 0.67 -2.91
C PHE A 32 -5.08 1.48 -2.34
N ILE A 33 -4.84 2.76 -2.01
CA ILE A 33 -5.88 3.67 -1.50
C ILE A 33 -6.97 3.89 -2.56
N GLY A 34 -6.59 4.06 -3.82
CA GLY A 34 -7.52 4.18 -4.95
C GLY A 34 -8.44 2.97 -5.06
N LYS A 35 -7.88 1.75 -4.98
CA LYS A 35 -8.64 0.50 -4.99
C LYS A 35 -9.62 0.38 -3.82
N LEU A 36 -9.23 0.84 -2.62
CA LEU A 36 -10.11 0.83 -1.44
C LEU A 36 -11.28 1.80 -1.58
N LEU A 37 -11.01 3.01 -2.08
CA LEU A 37 -12.02 4.08 -2.14
C LEU A 37 -12.91 3.98 -3.38
N TYR A 38 -12.38 3.45 -4.48
CA TYR A 38 -13.00 3.45 -5.80
C TYR A 38 -12.86 2.09 -6.50
N PRO A 39 -13.40 1.00 -5.92
CA PRO A 39 -13.12 -0.36 -6.35
C PRO A 39 -13.51 -0.67 -7.80
N GLU A 40 -14.55 -0.02 -8.33
CA GLU A 40 -15.00 -0.15 -9.72
C GLU A 40 -14.02 0.51 -10.71
N GLN A 41 -13.48 1.69 -10.35
CA GLN A 41 -12.55 2.43 -11.21
C GLN A 41 -11.14 1.82 -11.23
N PHE A 42 -10.83 0.99 -10.24
CA PHE A 42 -9.57 0.29 -10.08
C PHE A 42 -9.77 -1.23 -10.20
N GLU A 43 -10.82 -1.70 -10.88
CA GLU A 43 -11.21 -3.12 -10.90
C GLU A 43 -10.08 -4.06 -11.36
N ASP A 44 -9.27 -3.59 -12.31
CA ASP A 44 -8.11 -4.26 -12.92
C ASP A 44 -6.84 -4.19 -12.06
N ILE A 45 -6.82 -3.38 -11.01
CA ILE A 45 -5.65 -3.19 -10.15
C ILE A 45 -5.62 -4.21 -9.02
N ASP A 46 -4.56 -5.02 -9.03
CA ASP A 46 -4.03 -5.74 -7.87
C ASP A 46 -2.94 -4.87 -7.21
N PRO A 47 -3.16 -4.33 -5.99
CA PRO A 47 -2.22 -3.42 -5.35
C PRO A 47 -0.82 -3.98 -5.12
N VAL A 48 -0.69 -5.30 -4.87
CA VAL A 48 0.62 -5.95 -4.64
C VAL A 48 1.38 -6.01 -5.96
N LYS A 49 0.73 -6.50 -7.03
CA LYS A 49 1.36 -6.56 -8.35
C LYS A 49 1.69 -5.19 -8.89
N LYS A 50 0.82 -4.19 -8.67
CA LYS A 50 1.07 -2.82 -9.11
C LYS A 50 2.24 -2.20 -8.34
N ALA A 51 2.38 -2.49 -7.05
CA ALA A 51 3.55 -2.07 -6.28
C ALA A 51 4.83 -2.68 -6.87
N ASP A 52 4.86 -3.98 -7.13
CA ASP A 52 6.03 -4.64 -7.74
C ASP A 52 6.34 -4.15 -9.15
N GLU A 53 5.33 -3.82 -9.96
CA GLU A 53 5.53 -3.16 -11.27
C GLU A 53 6.23 -1.80 -11.11
N ILE A 54 5.76 -0.97 -10.18
CA ILE A 54 6.35 0.35 -9.89
C ILE A 54 7.77 0.20 -9.35
N TYR A 55 7.99 -0.71 -8.39
CA TYR A 55 9.31 -0.97 -7.83
C TYR A 55 10.27 -1.49 -8.90
N SER A 56 9.83 -2.45 -9.72
CA SER A 56 10.65 -2.98 -10.82
C SER A 56 11.06 -1.88 -11.80
N PHE A 57 10.19 -0.91 -12.06
CA PHE A 57 10.51 0.23 -12.93
C PHE A 57 11.53 1.20 -12.31
N VAL A 58 11.38 1.53 -11.02
CA VAL A 58 12.20 2.59 -10.37
C VAL A 58 13.50 2.04 -9.78
N VAL A 59 13.44 0.88 -9.10
CA VAL A 59 14.56 0.28 -8.37
C VAL A 59 15.12 -0.98 -9.03
N GLY A 60 14.46 -1.50 -10.08
CA GLY A 60 14.94 -2.63 -10.87
C GLY A 60 14.47 -4.01 -10.43
N GLU A 61 13.78 -4.13 -9.29
CA GLU A 61 13.32 -5.40 -8.72
C GLU A 61 11.92 -5.31 -8.06
N PRO A 62 11.16 -6.42 -8.03
CA PRO A 62 9.87 -6.50 -7.35
C PRO A 62 10.04 -6.71 -5.84
N VAL A 63 10.29 -5.62 -5.11
CA VAL A 63 10.68 -5.68 -3.68
C VAL A 63 9.51 -5.61 -2.69
N PHE A 64 8.25 -5.74 -3.12
CA PHE A 64 7.10 -5.57 -2.21
C PHE A 64 7.14 -6.53 -1.01
N GLU A 65 7.40 -7.83 -1.22
CA GLU A 65 7.43 -8.80 -0.11
C GLU A 65 8.58 -8.52 0.87
N LEU A 66 9.75 -8.10 0.39
CA LEU A 66 10.85 -7.66 1.26
C LEU A 66 10.43 -6.46 2.13
N LEU A 67 9.76 -5.47 1.53
CA LEU A 67 9.27 -4.31 2.27
C LEU A 67 8.20 -4.70 3.30
N LYS A 68 7.36 -5.67 2.96
CA LYS A 68 6.33 -6.21 3.85
C LYS A 68 6.91 -6.95 5.05
N GLU A 69 7.97 -7.72 4.86
CA GLU A 69 8.71 -8.34 5.96
C GLU A 69 9.28 -7.29 6.92
N ASN A 70 9.79 -6.17 6.40
CA ASN A 70 10.33 -5.06 7.20
C ASN A 70 9.28 -4.31 8.04
N VAL A 71 7.99 -4.53 7.77
CA VAL A 71 6.88 -3.93 8.52
C VAL A 71 5.97 -4.99 9.14
N GLU A 72 6.53 -6.15 9.50
CA GLU A 72 5.84 -7.23 10.21
C GLU A 72 4.57 -7.73 9.48
N GLY A 73 4.60 -7.74 8.15
CA GLY A 73 3.47 -8.17 7.34
C GLY A 73 2.35 -7.14 7.18
N LEU A 74 2.51 -5.93 7.73
CA LEU A 74 1.47 -4.90 7.75
C LEU A 74 1.34 -4.13 6.43
N SER A 75 2.04 -4.48 5.36
CA SER A 75 1.80 -3.84 4.05
C SER A 75 0.39 -4.13 3.54
N TYR A 76 -0.38 -3.08 3.30
CA TYR A 76 -1.73 -3.13 2.69
C TYR A 76 -2.72 -4.03 3.45
N GLN A 77 -2.69 -3.97 4.77
CA GLN A 77 -3.58 -4.75 5.63
C GLN A 77 -4.74 -3.91 6.18
N ARG A 78 -5.88 -4.57 6.39
CA ARG A 78 -6.95 -4.03 7.23
C ARG A 78 -6.67 -4.41 8.68
N VAL A 79 -6.71 -3.45 9.59
CA VAL A 79 -6.42 -3.66 11.02
C VAL A 79 -7.67 -3.44 11.88
N PHE A 80 -7.68 -4.08 13.05
CA PHE A 80 -8.83 -4.15 13.95
C PHE A 80 -8.41 -3.67 15.35
N PHE A 81 -9.33 -3.02 16.07
CA PHE A 81 -9.11 -2.42 17.39
C PHE A 81 -10.23 -2.77 18.35
#